data_AF-A0A3M1MI53-F1
#
_entry.id   AF-A0A3M1MI53-F1
#
_cell.length_a   1.000
_cell.length_b   1.000
_cell.length_c   1.000
_cell.angle_alpha   90.00
_cell.angle_beta   90.00
_cell.angle_gamma   90.00
#
_symmetry.space_group_name_H-M   'P 1'
#
loop_
_entity.id
_entity.type
_entity.pdbx_description
1 polymer ?
#
loop_
_entity_poly.entity_id
_entity_poly.type
_entity_poly.pdbx_seq_one_letter_code
_entity_poly.pdbx_strand_id
1 'polypeptide(L)'
;GDGTGADSIGFDATQIDQVTFKGTTYDTSSPEFDTGTGNWTINADYGTLIINQDGSYSYTSGQAVPVISAGGSNNLNDWTTATTLYGYSAGRAFIDGSGNLDLGNANANVQMRNNNGLYIGGGGDGNELDQRNGNSEAIAIDLGELASTAQVQLRDVDGNDGGTWRAYDDNGVFVASGTFANQGGNRLTINIDPGANFQYLVFTGTDNNDEYNIWSLNYQQVVPAIPAETFDYTLVDTDGDSSTATLTVSHDTNLLAADDVAVVDESGLPGGTQEGIAQTTVTGNLLANDVGVGPNVSIDDVDGVTPAGGVITINTAHGTLTVYAQSGGGFQAGDYVYTLNSATTEGVDDVETFTYSISDNAGNSSSGQLAINIADDAPVGTDVDHTLQAASTAPTYNLVIVLDRSGSMGWDANGNQPGDAGFDPNTVRMDIAKSALAQMLDQYDKLGNVNVQIVDFSSDVRESGWYVDNKYGAVDYINSLHPNGGTRYNIALDQVMNGFAPPPADKTLVYFISDGEPNTGYEVDATQQAQWETFVTNNVDISFGIGIGEVSLTSLLPIAYPDDDLIPADGQEDYAIKVTDATQLVDTLLATVDSGVAVGDVSVLTGSGANGLALGADGGYIQSFI
;
A
#
# COMPACT_ATOMS: atom_id res chain seq x y z
N GLY A 1 -12.28 20.67 30.37
CA GLY A 1 -12.29 19.93 31.65
C GLY A 1 -12.29 18.46 31.33
N ASP A 2 -11.60 17.64 32.11
CA ASP A 2 -11.39 16.20 31.86
C ASP A 2 -12.65 15.31 32.07
N GLY A 3 -13.81 15.92 32.34
CA GLY A 3 -15.09 15.22 32.52
C GLY A 3 -15.16 14.39 33.80
N THR A 4 -14.15 14.44 34.66
CA THR A 4 -14.15 13.74 35.95
C THR A 4 -15.01 14.53 36.95
N GLY A 5 -16.00 13.87 37.57
CA GLY A 5 -16.85 14.48 38.60
C GLY A 5 -18.29 14.83 38.20
N ALA A 6 -18.85 14.20 37.15
CA ALA A 6 -20.27 14.32 36.85
C ALA A 6 -21.14 13.85 38.04
N ASP A 7 -22.15 14.64 38.40
CA ASP A 7 -23.09 14.30 39.47
C ASP A 7 -23.92 13.06 39.11
N SER A 8 -24.12 12.19 40.09
CA SER A 8 -25.10 11.11 39.98
C SER A 8 -26.49 11.69 40.24
N ILE A 9 -27.29 11.85 39.20
CA ILE A 9 -28.70 12.24 39.33
C ILE A 9 -29.56 11.04 39.77
N GLY A 10 -30.66 11.34 40.49
CA GLY A 10 -31.65 10.34 40.92
C GLY A 10 -32.54 9.85 39.76
N PHE A 11 -33.64 9.17 40.10
CA PHE A 11 -34.61 8.71 39.09
C PHE A 11 -35.52 9.82 38.56
N ASP A 12 -35.70 10.89 39.33
CA ASP A 12 -36.55 12.02 38.96
C ASP A 12 -35.78 13.01 38.07
N ALA A 13 -36.51 13.75 37.24
CA ALA A 13 -35.91 14.79 36.41
C ALA A 13 -35.38 15.90 37.32
N THR A 14 -34.06 16.14 37.25
CA THR A 14 -33.33 17.12 38.06
C THR A 14 -32.76 18.20 37.15
N GLN A 15 -32.80 19.45 37.60
CA GLN A 15 -32.20 20.59 36.91
C GLN A 15 -31.48 21.51 37.91
N ILE A 16 -30.52 22.29 37.43
CA ILE A 16 -29.98 23.42 38.20
C ILE A 16 -31.07 24.50 38.33
N ASP A 17 -31.24 25.02 39.54
CA ASP A 17 -32.20 26.08 39.88
C ASP A 17 -31.51 27.41 40.21
N GLN A 18 -30.32 27.33 40.82
CA GLN A 18 -29.52 28.50 41.18
C GLN A 18 -28.03 28.18 41.14
N VAL A 19 -27.23 29.22 40.87
CA VAL A 19 -25.77 29.21 40.88
C VAL A 19 -25.29 30.36 41.76
N THR A 20 -24.26 30.16 42.57
CA THR A 20 -23.68 31.14 43.48
C THR A 20 -22.21 31.32 43.17
N PHE A 21 -21.79 32.56 42.92
CA PHE A 21 -20.38 32.94 42.73
C PHE A 21 -20.02 34.08 43.68
N LYS A 22 -18.95 33.90 44.47
CA LYS A 22 -18.48 34.89 45.47
C LYS A 22 -19.57 35.42 46.41
N GLY A 23 -20.53 34.58 46.76
CA GLY A 23 -21.65 34.93 47.63
C GLY A 23 -22.81 35.66 46.94
N THR A 24 -22.72 35.95 45.64
CA THR A 24 -23.85 36.40 44.82
C THR A 24 -24.58 35.19 44.26
N THR A 25 -25.90 35.12 44.44
CA THR A 25 -26.75 34.02 43.92
C THR A 25 -27.49 34.49 42.68
N TYR A 26 -27.46 33.66 41.65
CA TYR A 26 -28.10 33.81 40.35
C TYR A 26 -29.16 32.70 40.22
N ASP A 27 -30.42 33.09 40.14
CA ASP A 27 -31.58 32.20 39.96
C ASP A 27 -32.23 32.44 38.58
N THR A 28 -33.31 31.74 38.26
CA THR A 28 -34.01 31.91 36.97
C THR A 28 -34.70 33.29 36.80
N SER A 29 -34.73 34.12 37.85
CA SER A 29 -35.26 35.50 37.80
C SER A 29 -34.17 36.55 37.60
N SER A 30 -32.90 36.14 37.68
CA SER A 30 -31.74 37.01 37.56
C SER A 30 -31.54 37.45 36.11
N PRO A 31 -31.07 38.68 35.84
CA PRO A 31 -30.87 39.18 34.48
C PRO A 31 -29.79 38.40 33.69
N GLU A 32 -28.92 37.68 34.40
CA GLU A 32 -27.91 36.78 33.84
C GLU A 32 -28.51 35.47 33.28
N PHE A 33 -29.79 35.16 33.58
CA PHE A 33 -30.50 34.00 33.07
C PHE A 33 -31.23 34.33 31.76
N ASP A 34 -30.86 33.64 30.68
CA ASP A 34 -31.56 33.73 29.40
C ASP A 34 -32.68 32.68 29.32
N THR A 35 -33.92 33.13 29.49
CA THR A 35 -35.12 32.27 29.39
C THR A 35 -35.32 31.59 28.02
N GLY A 36 -34.69 32.08 26.96
CA GLY A 36 -34.77 31.49 25.62
C GLY A 36 -33.85 30.29 25.43
N THR A 37 -32.71 30.28 26.12
CA THR A 37 -31.70 29.21 26.03
C THR A 37 -31.66 28.32 27.27
N GLY A 38 -32.06 28.83 28.44
CA GLY A 38 -32.00 28.13 29.73
C GLY A 38 -30.66 28.27 30.46
N ASN A 39 -29.92 29.35 30.20
CA ASN A 39 -28.51 29.47 30.55
C ASN A 39 -28.26 30.66 31.47
N TRP A 40 -27.42 30.50 32.50
CA TRP A 40 -26.82 31.60 33.25
C TRP A 40 -25.49 32.01 32.63
N THR A 41 -25.29 33.31 32.41
CA THR A 41 -23.98 33.88 32.03
C THR A 41 -23.38 34.65 33.20
N ILE A 42 -22.37 34.08 33.85
CA ILE A 42 -21.72 34.63 35.04
C ILE A 42 -20.32 35.12 34.67
N ASN A 43 -20.08 36.43 34.84
CA ASN A 43 -18.75 37.01 34.69
C ASN A 43 -17.94 36.77 35.97
N ALA A 44 -17.00 35.85 35.88
CA ALA A 44 -16.06 35.51 36.94
C ALA A 44 -14.85 36.47 36.92
N ASP A 45 -13.87 36.27 37.80
CA ASP A 45 -12.68 37.13 37.86
C ASP A 45 -11.77 36.94 36.64
N TYR A 46 -11.65 35.69 36.21
CA TYR A 46 -10.68 35.28 35.20
C TYR A 46 -11.31 34.86 33.87
N GLY A 47 -12.63 35.00 33.73
CA GLY A 47 -13.36 34.54 32.57
C GLY A 47 -14.88 34.62 32.74
N THR A 48 -15.59 33.99 31.81
CA THR A 48 -17.06 33.94 31.81
C THR A 48 -17.52 32.49 31.83
N LEU A 49 -18.33 32.14 32.83
CA LEU A 49 -19.04 30.86 32.91
C LEU A 49 -20.40 31.00 32.23
N ILE A 50 -20.72 30.09 31.31
CA ILE A 50 -22.08 29.85 30.83
C ILE A 50 -22.49 28.47 31.33
N ILE A 51 -23.54 28.39 32.15
CA ILE A 51 -24.02 27.12 32.73
C ILE A 51 -25.52 26.98 32.48
N ASN A 52 -25.91 25.78 32.07
CA ASN A 52 -27.27 25.46 31.65
C ASN A 52 -28.01 24.70 32.76
N GLN A 53 -29.34 24.75 32.72
CA GLN A 53 -30.18 24.01 33.68
C GLN A 53 -29.96 22.50 33.66
N ASP A 54 -29.47 21.93 32.55
CA ASP A 54 -29.15 20.50 32.43
C ASP A 54 -27.76 20.13 32.99
N GLY A 55 -27.02 21.10 33.53
CA GLY A 55 -25.68 20.91 34.10
C GLY A 55 -24.55 20.99 33.08
N SER A 56 -24.84 21.10 31.78
CA SER A 56 -23.80 21.40 30.79
C SER A 56 -23.30 22.84 30.98
N TYR A 57 -22.01 23.05 30.83
CA TYR A 57 -21.40 24.36 31.01
C TYR A 57 -20.22 24.58 30.06
N SER A 58 -19.91 25.85 29.81
CA SER A 58 -18.67 26.29 29.19
C SER A 58 -18.05 27.41 30.02
N TYR A 59 -16.73 27.44 30.07
CA TYR A 59 -15.99 28.52 30.72
C TYR A 59 -14.98 29.08 29.72
N THR A 60 -15.09 30.37 29.44
CA THR A 60 -14.15 31.08 28.56
C THR A 60 -13.23 31.93 29.41
N SER A 61 -11.95 31.56 29.50
CA SER A 61 -10.94 32.38 30.16
C SER A 61 -10.79 33.73 29.46
N GLY A 62 -10.81 34.81 30.23
CA GLY A 62 -10.47 36.17 29.81
C GLY A 62 -9.01 36.52 30.03
N GLN A 63 -8.20 35.61 30.58
CA GLN A 63 -6.77 35.83 30.79
C GLN A 63 -6.02 35.60 29.48
N ALA A 64 -5.49 36.67 28.91
CA ALA A 64 -4.44 36.61 27.91
C ALA A 64 -3.10 36.85 28.62
N VAL A 65 -2.03 36.19 28.20
CA VAL A 65 -0.68 36.62 28.56
C VAL A 65 -0.35 37.82 27.67
N PRO A 66 -0.29 39.04 28.22
CA PRO A 66 -0.18 40.21 27.37
C PRO A 66 1.25 40.34 26.84
N VAL A 67 1.37 40.59 25.54
CA VAL A 67 2.57 41.17 24.95
C VAL A 67 2.54 42.66 25.28
N ILE A 68 3.51 43.13 26.05
CA ILE A 68 3.65 44.55 26.39
C ILE A 68 4.66 45.19 25.44
N SER A 69 4.30 46.35 24.90
CA SER A 69 5.13 47.13 24.00
C SER A 69 5.62 48.41 24.67
N ALA A 70 6.89 48.74 24.45
CA ALA A 70 7.52 50.00 24.83
C ALA A 70 8.26 50.61 23.63
N GLY A 71 8.21 51.94 23.52
CA GLY A 71 8.87 52.67 22.43
C GLY A 71 8.15 52.58 21.10
N GLY A 72 8.90 52.51 20.00
CA GLY A 72 8.34 52.43 18.65
C GLY A 72 7.90 53.78 18.05
N SER A 73 8.15 54.88 18.77
CA SER A 73 7.83 56.23 18.32
C SER A 73 8.93 57.23 18.72
N ASN A 74 8.79 58.49 18.32
CA ASN A 74 9.71 59.58 18.67
C ASN A 74 9.42 60.21 20.04
N ASN A 75 8.62 59.57 20.89
CA ASN A 75 8.21 60.09 22.19
C ASN A 75 8.77 59.22 23.33
N LEU A 76 9.58 59.82 24.21
CA LEU A 76 10.15 59.11 25.37
C LEU A 76 9.07 58.59 26.34
N ASN A 77 7.87 59.19 26.36
CA ASN A 77 6.77 58.72 27.18
C ASN A 77 6.25 57.33 26.76
N ASP A 78 6.47 56.94 25.50
CA ASP A 78 6.03 55.63 25.00
C ASP A 78 6.93 54.51 25.54
N TRP A 79 8.09 54.83 26.12
CA TRP A 79 8.87 53.92 26.94
C TRP A 79 8.44 53.96 28.40
N THR A 80 8.34 55.16 28.97
CA THR A 80 8.15 55.34 30.42
C THR A 80 6.73 55.07 30.92
N THR A 81 5.78 54.81 30.01
CA THR A 81 4.43 54.34 30.38
C THR A 81 4.45 52.88 30.84
N ALA A 82 5.32 52.05 30.26
CA ALA A 82 5.38 50.61 30.49
C ALA A 82 6.70 50.13 31.10
N THR A 83 7.70 51.01 31.24
CA THR A 83 9.04 50.68 31.75
C THR A 83 9.63 51.83 32.56
N THR A 84 10.66 51.55 33.36
CA THR A 84 11.53 52.58 33.95
C THR A 84 12.92 52.48 33.34
N LEU A 85 13.52 53.63 32.96
CA LEU A 85 14.80 53.68 32.27
C LEU A 85 15.90 54.23 33.19
N TYR A 86 17.05 53.55 33.22
CA TYR A 86 18.22 53.94 34.00
C TYR A 86 19.43 54.06 33.07
N GLY A 87 20.05 55.24 33.06
CA GLY A 87 21.20 55.54 32.21
C GLY A 87 22.52 55.52 32.98
N TYR A 88 23.54 54.93 32.36
CA TYR A 88 24.91 54.88 32.87
C TYR A 88 25.84 55.54 31.86
N SER A 89 26.53 56.60 32.28
CA SER A 89 27.53 57.28 31.44
C SER A 89 28.72 56.36 31.15
N ALA A 90 29.44 56.60 30.06
CA ALA A 90 30.63 55.82 29.68
C ALA A 90 31.56 55.54 30.87
N GLY A 91 31.78 54.25 31.18
CA GLY A 91 32.70 53.80 32.23
C GLY A 91 32.09 53.79 33.64
N ARG A 92 30.81 54.11 33.77
CA ARG A 92 30.03 53.89 34.99
C ARG A 92 29.60 52.42 35.03
N ALA A 93 29.96 51.72 36.10
CA ALA A 93 29.52 50.34 36.28
C ALA A 93 28.00 50.27 36.49
N PHE A 94 27.31 49.45 35.69
CA PHE A 94 25.91 49.09 35.94
C PHE A 94 25.77 47.82 36.79
N ILE A 95 26.89 47.15 37.11
CA ILE A 95 26.92 45.99 38.00
C ILE A 95 27.68 46.28 39.29
N ASP A 96 27.28 45.61 40.36
CA ASP A 96 27.97 45.60 41.64
C ASP A 96 29.19 44.65 41.64
N GLY A 97 29.87 44.55 42.79
CA GLY A 97 31.02 43.64 42.96
C GLY A 97 30.69 42.15 42.90
N SER A 98 29.40 41.79 42.91
CA SER A 98 28.89 40.42 42.79
C SER A 98 28.42 40.10 41.37
N GLY A 99 28.38 41.10 40.48
CA GLY A 99 27.88 40.96 39.10
C GLY A 99 26.37 41.20 38.95
N ASN A 100 25.69 41.63 40.00
CA ASN A 100 24.25 41.95 39.99
C ASN A 100 24.02 43.40 39.54
N LEU A 101 22.83 43.69 39.02
CA LEU A 101 22.45 45.01 38.55
C LEU A 101 22.41 46.03 39.70
N ASP A 102 23.14 47.15 39.56
CA ASP A 102 23.15 48.25 40.51
C ASP A 102 22.44 49.48 39.92
N LEU A 103 21.12 49.55 40.13
CA LEU A 103 20.29 50.69 39.70
C LEU A 103 20.63 51.98 40.45
N GLY A 104 21.16 51.88 41.67
CA GLY A 104 21.56 53.04 42.48
C GLY A 104 22.77 53.77 41.93
N ASN A 105 23.55 53.13 41.06
CA ASN A 105 24.73 53.70 40.44
C ASN A 105 24.43 54.50 39.16
N ALA A 106 23.20 54.43 38.63
CA ALA A 106 22.77 55.16 37.44
C ALA A 106 22.96 56.68 37.62
N ASN A 107 23.55 57.32 36.61
CA ASN A 107 24.01 58.71 36.71
C ASN A 107 23.79 59.55 35.44
N ALA A 108 23.19 58.97 34.41
CA ALA A 108 22.98 59.62 33.13
C ALA A 108 21.51 59.61 32.74
N ASN A 109 21.09 60.62 31.98
CA ASN A 109 19.72 60.74 31.52
C ASN A 109 19.54 59.99 30.20
N VAL A 110 18.56 59.09 30.16
CA VAL A 110 18.14 58.47 28.90
C VAL A 110 17.30 59.45 28.10
N GLN A 111 17.63 59.62 26.83
CA GLN A 111 16.99 60.53 25.90
C GLN A 111 16.53 59.80 24.64
N MET A 112 15.68 60.45 23.85
CA MET A 112 15.12 59.89 22.62
C MET A 112 15.59 60.69 21.41
N ARG A 113 16.22 60.02 20.44
CA ARG A 113 16.64 60.61 19.17
C ARG A 113 15.57 60.35 18.11
N ASN A 114 15.13 61.42 17.46
CA ASN A 114 14.10 61.35 16.42
C ASN A 114 14.47 60.33 15.34
N ASN A 115 13.57 59.38 15.11
CA ASN A 115 13.61 58.27 14.15
C ASN A 115 14.66 57.19 14.42
N ASN A 116 15.40 57.24 15.54
CA ASN A 116 16.44 56.26 15.85
C ASN A 116 16.15 55.47 17.12
N GLY A 117 15.96 56.10 18.28
CA GLY A 117 15.73 55.35 19.53
C GLY A 117 16.30 56.02 20.76
N LEU A 118 16.34 55.26 21.85
CA LEU A 118 16.96 55.64 23.11
C LEU A 118 18.48 55.79 22.96
N TYR A 119 19.05 56.74 23.69
CA TYR A 119 20.49 56.96 23.88
C TYR A 119 20.76 57.66 25.22
N ILE A 120 22.02 57.83 25.59
CA ILE A 120 22.43 58.57 26.79
C ILE A 120 22.76 60.03 26.46
N GLY A 121 22.07 60.97 27.11
CA GLY A 121 22.28 62.40 26.93
C GLY A 121 23.47 62.94 27.72
N GLY A 122 24.44 63.56 27.03
CA GLY A 122 25.48 64.40 27.64
C GLY A 122 26.81 63.70 27.96
N GLY A 123 27.09 62.53 27.40
CA GLY A 123 28.33 61.75 27.61
C GLY A 123 29.40 61.85 26.50
N GLY A 124 29.05 62.26 25.28
CA GLY A 124 29.94 62.20 24.10
C GLY A 124 29.48 63.02 22.88
N ASP A 125 30.11 62.80 21.72
CA ASP A 125 29.83 63.51 20.45
C ASP A 125 28.69 62.86 19.61
N GLY A 126 28.03 61.83 20.13
CA GLY A 126 26.97 61.06 19.47
C GLY A 126 25.63 61.12 20.21
N ASN A 127 24.54 60.92 19.47
CA ASN A 127 23.19 60.67 20.00
C ASN A 127 22.86 59.16 19.91
N GLU A 128 23.86 58.32 20.17
CA GLU A 128 23.86 56.87 20.08
C GLU A 128 24.35 56.31 21.44
N LEU A 129 23.98 55.06 21.76
CA LEU A 129 24.64 54.33 22.83
C LEU A 129 26.01 53.92 22.31
N ASP A 130 27.08 54.39 22.95
CA ASP A 130 28.44 54.22 22.44
C ASP A 130 29.40 53.58 23.45
N GLN A 131 30.60 53.25 22.97
CA GLN A 131 31.74 52.99 23.83
C GLN A 131 32.94 53.84 23.40
N ARG A 132 33.55 54.54 24.37
CA ARG A 132 34.67 55.45 24.13
C ARG A 132 35.86 55.14 25.03
N ASN A 133 37.04 54.98 24.42
CA ASN A 133 38.30 54.73 25.13
C ASN A 133 38.22 53.50 26.09
N GLY A 134 37.50 52.45 25.69
CA GLY A 134 37.30 51.25 26.50
C GLY A 134 36.23 51.37 27.59
N ASN A 135 35.42 52.44 27.58
CA ASN A 135 34.36 52.70 28.54
C ASN A 135 33.01 52.79 27.81
N SER A 136 32.11 51.86 28.08
CA SER A 136 30.79 51.79 27.42
C SER A 136 29.72 52.52 28.21
N GLU A 137 28.79 53.14 27.50
CA GLU A 137 27.50 53.57 28.04
C GLU A 137 26.57 52.37 28.20
N ALA A 138 25.58 52.48 29.09
CA ALA A 138 24.56 51.46 29.24
C ALA A 138 23.19 52.05 29.54
N ILE A 139 22.15 51.37 29.07
CA ILE A 139 20.76 51.63 29.46
C ILE A 139 20.21 50.35 30.08
N ALA A 140 19.75 50.45 31.32
CA ALA A 140 18.93 49.42 31.95
C ALA A 140 17.46 49.79 31.81
N ILE A 141 16.66 48.85 31.32
CA ILE A 141 15.22 48.93 31.15
C ILE A 141 14.61 48.02 32.21
N ASP A 142 13.91 48.61 33.18
CA ASP A 142 13.08 47.91 34.14
C ASP A 142 11.67 47.75 33.56
N LEU A 143 11.24 46.51 33.37
CA LEU A 143 9.92 46.20 32.83
C LEU A 143 8.79 46.44 33.84
N GLY A 144 9.12 46.57 35.14
CA GLY A 144 8.16 46.71 36.24
C GLY A 144 7.50 45.39 36.66
N GLU A 145 7.74 44.32 35.90
CA GLU A 145 7.17 42.99 36.08
C GLU A 145 8.09 41.92 35.46
N LEU A 146 7.86 40.66 35.82
CA LEU A 146 8.59 39.53 35.24
C LEU A 146 8.14 39.29 33.80
N ALA A 147 9.11 39.00 32.93
CA ALA A 147 8.93 38.61 31.55
C ALA A 147 9.67 37.31 31.26
N SER A 148 9.16 36.52 30.30
CA SER A 148 9.78 35.26 29.86
C SER A 148 10.63 35.44 28.61
N THR A 149 10.17 36.25 27.66
CA THR A 149 10.89 36.56 26.42
C THR A 149 10.74 38.03 26.06
N ALA A 150 11.66 38.54 25.23
CA ALA A 150 11.56 39.87 24.66
C ALA A 150 12.07 39.93 23.22
N GLN A 151 11.49 40.82 22.43
CA GLN A 151 12.00 41.23 21.13
C GLN A 151 12.35 42.72 21.16
N VAL A 152 13.59 43.05 20.79
CA VAL A 152 14.09 44.42 20.78
C VAL A 152 14.49 44.82 19.37
N GLN A 153 14.03 45.97 18.90
CA GLN A 153 14.51 46.56 17.66
C GLN A 153 15.54 47.63 17.97
N LEU A 154 16.69 47.52 17.32
CA LEU A 154 17.76 48.51 17.32
C LEU A 154 17.79 49.24 15.97
N ARG A 155 18.28 50.48 16.00
CA ARG A 155 18.52 51.32 14.82
C ARG A 155 19.88 52.00 14.91
N ASP A 156 20.34 52.55 13.79
CA ASP A 156 21.69 53.11 13.67
C ASP A 156 22.77 52.07 13.95
N VAL A 157 22.48 50.80 13.63
CA VAL A 157 23.47 49.72 13.72
C VAL A 157 24.10 49.56 12.34
N ASP A 158 25.32 50.04 12.14
CA ASP A 158 26.10 49.85 10.92
C ASP A 158 26.85 48.51 10.92
N GLY A 159 27.50 48.18 9.80
CA GLY A 159 28.09 46.85 9.56
C GLY A 159 29.26 46.46 10.48
N ASN A 160 29.76 47.40 11.28
CA ASN A 160 30.80 47.15 12.28
C ASN A 160 30.27 47.30 13.72
N ASP A 161 28.98 47.57 13.87
CA ASP A 161 28.39 47.94 15.15
C ASP A 161 27.71 46.72 15.78
N GLY A 162 27.86 46.62 17.08
CA GLY A 162 27.31 45.55 17.90
C GLY A 162 27.13 45.96 19.35
N GLY A 163 27.05 44.96 20.21
CA GLY A 163 26.90 45.19 21.63
C GLY A 163 26.48 43.94 22.38
N THR A 164 26.17 44.13 23.65
CA THR A 164 25.65 43.08 24.53
C THR A 164 24.31 43.47 25.12
N TRP A 165 23.45 42.47 25.31
CA TRP A 165 22.31 42.55 26.20
C TRP A 165 22.55 41.65 27.42
N ARG A 166 22.00 42.05 28.57
CA ARG A 166 21.99 41.25 29.80
C ARG A 166 20.61 41.28 30.44
N ALA A 167 20.14 40.12 30.88
CA ALA A 167 18.88 39.95 31.60
C ALA A 167 19.15 39.73 33.09
N TYR A 168 18.33 40.34 33.95
CA TYR A 168 18.36 40.16 35.41
C TYR A 168 16.96 39.90 35.95
N ASP A 169 16.85 39.14 37.04
CA ASP A 169 15.59 38.86 37.73
C ASP A 169 15.04 40.07 38.50
N ASP A 170 13.90 39.92 39.16
CA ASP A 170 13.22 40.96 39.96
C ASP A 170 14.07 41.49 41.14
N ASN A 171 15.10 40.76 41.55
CA ASN A 171 16.05 41.15 42.59
C ASN A 171 17.35 41.75 42.02
N GLY A 172 17.44 41.90 40.69
CA GLY A 172 18.63 42.40 40.00
C GLY A 172 19.75 41.36 39.90
N VAL A 173 19.48 40.07 40.12
CA VAL A 173 20.47 38.99 39.98
C VAL A 173 20.62 38.61 38.51
N PHE A 174 21.85 38.37 38.08
CA PHE A 174 22.15 38.03 36.69
C PHE A 174 21.47 36.72 36.26
N VAL A 175 20.73 36.76 35.13
CA VAL A 175 20.05 35.61 34.54
C VAL A 175 20.83 35.11 33.31
N ALA A 176 20.97 35.97 32.30
CA ALA A 176 21.63 35.60 31.03
C ALA A 176 22.20 36.83 30.31
N SER A 177 22.98 36.58 29.27
CA SER A 177 23.49 37.62 28.37
C SER A 177 23.66 37.10 26.95
N GLY A 178 23.62 37.99 25.98
CA GLY A 178 23.98 37.69 24.59
C GLY A 178 24.67 38.87 23.93
N THR A 179 25.26 38.61 22.76
CA THR A 179 25.90 39.62 21.92
C THR A 179 25.17 39.72 20.59
N PHE A 180 25.22 40.90 19.98
CA PHE A 180 24.68 41.14 18.64
C PHE A 180 25.66 41.98 17.84
N ALA A 181 25.61 41.85 16.52
CA ALA A 181 26.33 42.68 15.57
C ALA A 181 25.49 42.78 14.28
N ASN A 182 25.51 43.92 13.59
CA ASN A 182 24.81 44.04 12.31
C ASN A 182 25.72 43.62 11.14
N GLN A 183 25.19 42.82 10.21
CA GLN A 183 25.87 42.43 8.97
C GLN A 183 25.46 43.27 7.75
N GLY A 184 24.78 44.39 7.98
CA GLY A 184 24.33 45.38 7.00
C GLY A 184 22.81 45.58 7.04
N GLY A 185 22.35 46.82 7.28
CA GLY A 185 20.92 47.14 7.19
C GLY A 185 20.39 48.31 8.04
N ASN A 186 21.20 48.96 8.88
CA ASN A 186 20.81 50.07 9.79
C ASN A 186 19.70 49.71 10.83
N ARG A 187 19.09 48.53 10.74
CA ARG A 187 18.08 48.03 11.67
C ARG A 187 18.37 46.59 12.02
N LEU A 188 18.20 46.24 13.29
CA LEU A 188 18.42 44.89 13.79
C LEU A 188 17.31 44.53 14.79
N THR A 189 16.73 43.35 14.64
CA THR A 189 15.81 42.78 15.62
C THR A 189 16.52 41.70 16.40
N ILE A 190 16.47 41.77 17.72
CA ILE A 190 17.05 40.80 18.64
C ILE A 190 15.91 40.11 19.37
N ASN A 191 15.89 38.78 19.31
CA ASN A 191 15.02 37.96 20.16
C ASN A 191 15.82 37.52 21.39
N ILE A 192 15.26 37.73 22.57
CA ILE A 192 15.86 37.45 23.87
C ILE A 192 14.99 36.40 24.55
N ASP A 193 15.55 35.22 24.74
CA ASP A 193 14.98 34.13 25.50
C ASP A 193 16.07 33.60 26.45
N PRO A 194 16.07 34.05 27.72
CA PRO A 194 17.07 33.63 28.70
C PRO A 194 16.87 32.19 29.20
N GLY A 195 15.76 31.53 28.88
CA GLY A 195 15.34 30.27 29.51
C GLY A 195 14.91 30.39 30.97
N ALA A 196 14.80 31.62 31.49
CA ALA A 196 14.34 31.94 32.84
C ALA A 196 13.73 33.35 32.89
N ASN A 197 12.82 33.57 33.85
CA ASN A 197 12.12 34.85 34.00
C ASN A 197 13.10 35.99 34.35
N PHE A 198 12.86 37.18 33.79
CA PHE A 198 13.67 38.37 34.01
C PHE A 198 12.78 39.61 34.14
N GLN A 199 13.25 40.64 34.83
CA GLN A 199 12.58 41.95 34.93
C GLN A 199 13.41 43.07 34.32
N TYR A 200 14.74 42.93 34.24
CA TYR A 200 15.61 43.98 33.73
C TYR A 200 16.36 43.54 32.48
N LEU A 201 16.40 44.42 31.48
CA LEU A 201 17.28 44.29 30.31
C LEU A 201 18.28 45.43 30.28
N VAL A 202 19.57 45.11 30.18
CA VAL A 202 20.65 46.08 30.05
C VAL A 202 21.29 45.95 28.68
N PHE A 203 21.39 47.04 27.94
CA PHE A 203 22.11 47.14 26.67
C PHE A 203 23.36 47.99 26.84
N THR A 204 24.50 47.54 26.30
CA THR A 204 25.79 48.24 26.35
C THR A 204 26.70 47.86 25.18
N GLY A 205 27.66 48.71 24.81
CA GLY A 205 28.67 48.44 23.78
C GLY A 205 29.77 47.46 24.24
N THR A 206 30.43 46.83 23.27
CA THR A 206 31.51 45.84 23.44
C THR A 206 32.89 46.30 22.97
N ASP A 207 32.96 47.15 21.95
CA ASP A 207 34.19 47.80 21.48
C ASP A 207 33.98 49.28 21.12
N ASN A 208 35.05 49.99 20.74
CA ASN A 208 35.00 51.45 20.54
C ASN A 208 34.30 51.89 19.23
N ASN A 209 33.76 50.96 18.47
CA ASN A 209 33.06 51.20 17.21
C ASN A 209 31.57 50.83 17.32
N ASP A 210 31.12 50.43 18.51
CA ASP A 210 29.73 50.07 18.73
C ASP A 210 28.89 51.33 18.94
N GLU A 211 28.08 51.67 17.95
CA GLU A 211 27.09 52.74 18.02
C GLU A 211 25.70 52.20 17.66
N TYR A 212 24.69 52.44 18.51
CA TYR A 212 23.31 52.10 18.17
C TYR A 212 22.29 52.82 19.03
N ASN A 213 21.02 52.76 18.64
CA ASN A 213 19.87 53.23 19.40
C ASN A 213 18.87 52.10 19.64
N ILE A 214 18.19 52.13 20.80
CA ILE A 214 17.14 51.16 21.12
C ILE A 214 15.78 51.74 20.69
N TRP A 215 15.15 51.19 19.66
CA TRP A 215 13.95 51.77 19.05
C TRP A 215 12.65 51.30 19.72
N SER A 216 12.49 50.00 19.93
CA SER A 216 11.30 49.44 20.54
C SER A 216 11.60 48.13 21.24
N LEU A 217 10.74 47.78 22.18
CA LEU A 217 10.76 46.54 22.95
C LEU A 217 9.35 45.97 22.97
N ASN A 218 9.21 44.67 22.70
CA ASN A 218 8.03 43.89 23.01
C ASN A 218 8.44 42.77 23.96
N TYR A 219 7.70 42.51 25.03
CA TYR A 219 8.00 41.40 25.93
C TYR A 219 6.75 40.65 26.34
N GLN A 220 6.91 39.36 26.64
CA GLN A 220 5.85 38.49 27.12
C GLN A 220 5.84 38.53 28.65
N GLN A 221 4.79 39.10 29.25
CA GLN A 221 4.64 39.16 30.70
C GLN A 221 4.50 37.74 31.28
N VAL A 222 5.14 37.47 32.42
CA VAL A 222 4.85 36.27 33.21
C VAL A 222 3.62 36.57 34.07
N VAL A 223 2.48 35.98 33.71
CA VAL A 223 1.26 36.10 34.52
C VAL A 223 1.38 35.16 35.72
N PRO A 224 1.13 35.64 36.96
CA PRO A 224 1.10 34.78 38.14
C PRO A 224 0.10 33.62 37.99
N ALA A 225 0.33 32.51 38.70
CA ALA A 225 -0.61 31.39 38.74
C ALA A 225 -2.01 31.88 39.11
N ILE A 226 -2.99 31.56 38.25
CA ILE A 226 -4.37 32.00 38.42
C ILE A 226 -5.06 31.05 39.41
N PRO A 227 -5.63 31.55 40.52
CA PRO A 227 -6.38 30.72 41.46
C PRO A 227 -7.57 30.01 40.79
N ALA A 228 -7.96 28.86 41.32
CA ALA A 228 -9.20 28.22 40.90
C ALA A 228 -10.43 29.05 41.31
N GLU A 229 -11.45 29.07 40.47
CA GLU A 229 -12.74 29.69 40.75
C GLU A 229 -13.77 28.62 41.10
N THR A 230 -14.62 28.90 42.09
CA THR A 230 -15.64 27.97 42.56
C THR A 230 -17.03 28.56 42.38
N PHE A 231 -17.92 27.77 41.80
CA PHE A 231 -19.33 28.10 41.59
C PHE A 231 -20.16 27.04 42.31
N ASP A 232 -20.85 27.44 43.37
CA ASP A 232 -21.80 26.53 44.03
C ASP A 232 -23.09 26.53 43.22
N TYR A 233 -23.70 25.37 42.99
CA TYR A 233 -25.00 25.27 42.33
C TYR A 233 -25.94 24.39 43.12
N THR A 234 -27.24 24.64 42.95
CA THR A 234 -28.31 23.86 43.57
C THR A 234 -29.12 23.17 42.50
N LEU A 235 -29.20 21.86 42.63
CA LEU A 235 -30.09 20.98 41.89
C LEU A 235 -31.46 20.96 42.57
N VAL A 236 -32.53 20.98 41.78
CA VAL A 236 -33.90 20.74 42.22
C VAL A 236 -34.53 19.69 41.32
N ASP A 237 -35.27 18.76 41.91
CA ASP A 237 -36.08 17.81 41.14
C ASP A 237 -37.53 18.30 40.94
N THR A 238 -38.35 17.43 40.38
CA THR A 238 -39.73 17.76 40.00
C THR A 238 -40.67 17.93 41.21
N ASP A 239 -40.37 17.32 42.36
CA ASP A 239 -41.20 17.42 43.56
C ASP A 239 -40.66 18.40 44.62
N GLY A 240 -39.47 18.95 44.37
CA GLY A 240 -38.89 20.10 45.06
C GLY A 240 -37.77 19.74 46.02
N ASP A 241 -37.30 18.49 46.03
CA ASP A 241 -36.10 18.12 46.76
C ASP A 241 -34.88 18.77 46.11
N SER A 242 -33.93 19.22 46.94
CA SER A 242 -32.75 19.94 46.49
C SER A 242 -31.45 19.44 47.07
N SER A 243 -30.38 19.58 46.28
CA SER A 243 -29.00 19.24 46.65
C SER A 243 -28.04 20.29 46.12
N THR A 244 -26.90 20.48 46.78
CA THR A 244 -25.89 21.45 46.39
C THR A 244 -24.57 20.77 46.04
N ALA A 245 -23.89 21.28 45.01
CA ALA A 245 -22.56 20.86 44.63
C ALA A 245 -21.73 22.08 44.17
N THR A 246 -20.43 21.89 43.96
CA THR A 246 -19.51 22.97 43.60
C THR A 246 -18.78 22.62 42.31
N LEU A 247 -18.96 23.46 41.28
CA LEU A 247 -18.12 23.45 40.09
C LEU A 247 -16.82 24.21 40.42
N THR A 248 -15.68 23.53 40.32
CA THR A 248 -14.37 24.15 40.47
C THR A 248 -13.70 24.27 39.11
N VAL A 249 -13.36 25.49 38.71
CA VAL A 249 -12.63 25.81 37.48
C VAL A 249 -11.21 26.20 37.85
N SER A 250 -10.26 25.30 37.63
CA SER A 250 -8.83 25.60 37.73
C SER A 250 -8.27 26.08 36.40
N HIS A 251 -7.27 26.95 36.47
CA HIS A 251 -6.52 27.43 35.31
C HIS A 251 -5.19 26.69 35.27
N ASP A 252 -4.95 25.92 34.21
CA ASP A 252 -3.67 25.30 33.97
C ASP A 252 -2.96 26.05 32.85
N THR A 253 -1.69 26.41 33.07
CA THR A 253 -0.81 27.00 32.04
C THR A 253 -0.01 25.93 31.31
N ASN A 254 -0.15 24.66 31.69
CA ASN A 254 0.57 23.56 31.07
C ASN A 254 -0.16 23.12 29.80
N LEU A 255 0.41 23.49 28.65
CA LEU A 255 0.10 22.86 27.38
C LEU A 255 0.95 21.59 27.25
N LEU A 256 0.31 20.43 27.21
CA LEU A 256 1.00 19.14 27.08
C LEU A 256 0.33 18.31 25.99
N ALA A 257 1.08 18.06 24.92
CA ALA A 257 0.70 17.11 23.90
C ALA A 257 0.99 15.68 24.39
N ALA A 258 0.13 14.74 24.01
CA ALA A 258 0.20 13.33 24.38
C ALA A 258 0.16 12.45 23.13
N ASP A 259 0.91 11.35 23.14
CA ASP A 259 0.98 10.47 21.96
C ASP A 259 -0.39 9.83 21.62
N ASP A 260 -0.71 9.84 20.33
CA ASP A 260 -1.87 9.20 19.71
C ASP A 260 -1.47 7.87 19.07
N VAL A 261 -2.44 6.96 19.01
CA VAL A 261 -2.27 5.66 18.34
C VAL A 261 -3.50 5.36 17.49
N ALA A 262 -3.27 4.97 16.24
CA ALA A 262 -4.29 4.45 15.34
C ALA A 262 -3.81 3.17 14.66
N VAL A 263 -4.75 2.45 14.04
CA VAL A 263 -4.46 1.19 13.34
C VAL A 263 -5.13 1.21 11.97
N VAL A 264 -4.43 0.66 10.97
CA VAL A 264 -4.94 0.33 9.63
C VAL A 264 -4.46 -1.07 9.25
N ASP A 265 -5.21 -1.72 8.36
CA ASP A 265 -4.94 -3.08 7.93
C ASP A 265 -4.53 -3.13 6.45
N GLU A 266 -3.39 -3.76 6.16
CA GLU A 266 -2.98 -4.02 4.78
C GLU A 266 -3.96 -4.94 4.06
N SER A 267 -4.61 -5.85 4.80
CA SER A 267 -5.56 -6.80 4.22
C SER A 267 -6.74 -6.13 3.52
N GLY A 268 -7.01 -4.85 3.79
CA GLY A 268 -8.05 -4.07 3.13
C GLY A 268 -7.64 -3.47 1.79
N LEU A 269 -6.34 -3.47 1.46
CA LEU A 269 -5.80 -2.94 0.21
C LEU A 269 -6.21 -3.79 -1.00
N PRO A 270 -6.13 -3.24 -2.23
CA PRO A 270 -6.36 -4.01 -3.45
C PRO A 270 -5.47 -5.25 -3.53
N GLY A 271 -6.07 -6.43 -3.76
CA GLY A 271 -5.34 -7.71 -3.76
C GLY A 271 -5.04 -8.30 -2.37
N GLY A 272 -5.43 -7.61 -1.30
CA GLY A 272 -5.32 -8.12 0.07
C GLY A 272 -6.35 -9.20 0.41
N THR A 273 -6.11 -9.94 1.49
CA THR A 273 -6.98 -11.08 1.88
C THR A 273 -8.39 -10.67 2.32
N GLN A 274 -8.60 -9.40 2.66
CA GLN A 274 -9.87 -8.79 3.06
C GLN A 274 -10.17 -7.51 2.26
N GLU A 275 -9.83 -7.49 0.96
CA GLU A 275 -9.94 -6.33 0.08
C GLU A 275 -11.31 -5.64 0.22
N GLY A 276 -11.28 -4.34 0.53
CA GLY A 276 -12.48 -3.51 0.70
C GLY A 276 -13.33 -3.81 1.95
N ILE A 277 -12.88 -4.72 2.82
CA ILE A 277 -13.53 -5.07 4.09
C ILE A 277 -12.73 -4.53 5.28
N ALA A 278 -11.42 -4.83 5.36
CA ALA A 278 -10.56 -4.35 6.44
C ALA A 278 -10.23 -2.85 6.26
N GLN A 279 -9.87 -2.17 7.35
CA GLN A 279 -9.81 -0.71 7.35
C GLN A 279 -8.46 -0.19 6.83
N THR A 280 -8.46 0.44 5.66
CA THR A 280 -7.28 1.15 5.13
C THR A 280 -7.30 2.64 5.43
N THR A 281 -8.36 3.15 6.06
CA THR A 281 -8.51 4.56 6.44
C THR A 281 -8.93 4.67 7.89
N VAL A 282 -8.26 5.55 8.63
CA VAL A 282 -8.57 5.85 10.03
C VAL A 282 -8.65 7.35 10.27
N THR A 283 -9.53 7.76 11.18
CA THR A 283 -9.74 9.15 11.57
C THR A 283 -9.69 9.31 13.08
N GLY A 284 -9.18 10.44 13.54
CA GLY A 284 -9.12 10.81 14.95
C GLY A 284 -8.93 12.30 15.12
N ASN A 285 -8.56 12.73 16.33
CA ASN A 285 -8.24 14.13 16.60
C ASN A 285 -7.01 14.19 17.53
N LEU A 286 -5.93 14.83 17.05
CA LEU A 286 -4.64 14.94 17.75
C LEU A 286 -4.71 15.71 19.07
N LEU A 287 -5.75 16.50 19.28
CA LEU A 287 -5.91 17.36 20.45
C LEU A 287 -6.88 16.76 21.48
N ALA A 288 -7.44 15.58 21.22
CA ALA A 288 -8.49 15.00 22.04
C ALA A 288 -7.99 14.43 23.37
N ASN A 289 -6.75 13.94 23.42
CA ASN A 289 -6.06 13.39 24.57
C ASN A 289 -5.10 14.39 25.25
N ASP A 290 -4.83 15.51 24.59
CA ASP A 290 -3.93 16.57 25.04
C ASP A 290 -4.49 17.35 26.24
N VAL A 291 -3.58 17.93 27.04
CA VAL A 291 -3.90 18.73 28.23
C VAL A 291 -3.61 20.21 27.97
N GLY A 292 -4.49 21.07 28.48
CA GLY A 292 -4.35 22.52 28.30
C GLY A 292 -4.82 23.01 26.92
N VAL A 293 -5.46 22.16 26.12
CA VAL A 293 -5.98 22.56 24.81
C VAL A 293 -7.22 23.44 24.96
N GLY A 294 -7.10 24.67 24.49
CA GLY A 294 -8.18 25.66 24.46
C GLY A 294 -8.34 26.29 23.07
N PRO A 295 -9.27 27.25 22.91
CA PRO A 295 -9.53 27.90 21.61
C PRO A 295 -8.34 28.70 21.07
N ASN A 296 -7.31 28.92 21.88
CA ASN A 296 -6.10 29.66 21.53
C ASN A 296 -4.91 28.75 21.21
N VAL A 297 -5.09 27.43 21.17
CA VAL A 297 -4.05 26.48 20.76
C VAL A 297 -4.08 26.30 19.25
N SER A 298 -2.92 26.39 18.61
CA SER A 298 -2.70 26.08 17.21
C SER A 298 -1.79 24.87 17.05
N ILE A 299 -2.04 24.09 16.00
CA ILE A 299 -1.08 23.10 15.48
C ILE A 299 -0.11 23.85 14.58
N ASP A 300 1.15 23.90 14.98
CA ASP A 300 2.16 24.71 14.29
C ASP A 300 2.72 23.95 13.09
N ASP A 301 3.03 22.67 13.27
CA ASP A 301 3.48 21.77 12.21
C ASP A 301 3.23 20.28 12.53
N VAL A 302 3.31 19.45 11.48
CA VAL A 302 3.48 18.00 11.59
C VAL A 302 4.70 17.62 10.76
N ASP A 303 5.69 16.97 11.37
CA ASP A 303 7.00 16.65 10.78
C ASP A 303 7.68 17.85 10.09
N GLY A 304 7.55 19.04 10.65
CA GLY A 304 8.10 20.29 10.12
C GLY A 304 7.27 20.91 8.98
N VAL A 305 6.15 20.32 8.57
CA VAL A 305 5.25 20.88 7.55
C VAL A 305 4.19 21.74 8.21
N THR A 306 4.19 23.04 7.87
CA THR A 306 3.24 24.01 8.43
C THR A 306 1.90 24.02 7.67
N PRO A 307 0.78 24.42 8.32
CA PRO A 307 -0.54 24.48 7.69
C PRO A 307 -0.60 25.41 6.47
N ALA A 308 -1.09 24.89 5.35
CA ALA A 308 -1.41 25.67 4.16
C ALA A 308 -2.94 25.74 4.00
N GLY A 309 -3.52 26.92 4.27
CA GLY A 309 -4.98 27.08 4.24
C GLY A 309 -5.72 26.30 5.33
N GLY A 310 -5.07 26.09 6.49
CA GLY A 310 -5.65 25.38 7.64
C GLY A 310 -5.54 23.86 7.58
N VAL A 311 -4.82 23.31 6.58
CA VAL A 311 -4.64 21.86 6.40
C VAL A 311 -3.14 21.55 6.25
N ILE A 312 -2.70 20.46 6.85
CA ILE A 312 -1.37 19.86 6.67
C ILE A 312 -1.56 18.52 5.96
N THR A 313 -0.74 18.23 4.96
CA THR A 313 -0.75 16.93 4.26
C THR A 313 0.65 16.38 4.18
N ILE A 314 0.85 15.17 4.70
CA ILE A 314 2.08 14.40 4.65
C ILE A 314 1.85 13.19 3.76
N ASN A 315 2.72 12.97 2.78
CA ASN A 315 2.72 11.75 1.97
C ASN A 315 3.95 10.94 2.34
N THR A 316 3.74 9.68 2.71
CA THR A 316 4.80 8.72 2.99
C THR A 316 4.94 7.74 1.82
N ALA A 317 5.76 6.70 2.00
CA ALA A 317 5.84 5.62 1.03
C ALA A 317 4.56 4.75 1.03
N HIS A 318 3.87 4.63 2.18
CA HIS A 318 2.76 3.70 2.37
C HIS A 318 1.40 4.39 2.39
N GLY A 319 1.32 5.65 2.83
CA GLY A 319 0.05 6.33 3.04
C GLY A 319 0.09 7.84 2.91
N THR A 320 -1.05 8.45 3.19
CA THR A 320 -1.24 9.90 3.21
C THR A 320 -1.94 10.28 4.51
N LEU A 321 -1.28 11.13 5.30
CA LEU A 321 -1.86 11.78 6.46
C LEU A 321 -2.36 13.19 6.08
N THR A 322 -3.60 13.51 6.43
CA THR A 322 -4.16 14.86 6.35
C THR A 322 -4.61 15.30 7.73
N VAL A 323 -4.09 16.42 8.22
CA VAL A 323 -4.43 17.02 9.51
C VAL A 323 -5.10 18.37 9.29
N TYR A 324 -6.24 18.59 9.93
CA TYR A 324 -6.98 19.86 9.90
C TYR A 324 -6.54 20.72 11.08
N ALA A 325 -5.65 21.68 10.80
CA ALA A 325 -5.14 22.61 11.82
C ALA A 325 -6.15 23.71 12.20
N GLN A 326 -7.25 23.84 11.45
CA GLN A 326 -8.32 24.80 11.71
C GLN A 326 -9.69 24.17 11.48
N SER A 327 -10.68 24.55 12.28
CA SER A 327 -12.06 24.11 12.09
C SER A 327 -12.63 24.68 10.78
N GLY A 328 -13.18 23.81 9.94
CA GLY A 328 -13.71 24.18 8.63
C GLY A 328 -14.11 22.96 7.80
N GLY A 329 -15.06 23.14 6.88
CA GLY A 329 -15.45 22.06 5.96
C GLY A 329 -16.05 20.80 6.60
N GLY A 330 -16.52 20.89 7.86
CA GLY A 330 -17.03 19.75 8.64
C GLY A 330 -16.02 19.12 9.58
N PHE A 331 -14.76 19.59 9.57
CA PHE A 331 -13.70 19.16 10.48
C PHE A 331 -13.48 20.17 11.60
N GLN A 332 -13.02 19.67 12.75
CA GLN A 332 -12.54 20.44 13.89
C GLN A 332 -11.01 20.56 13.82
N ALA A 333 -10.45 21.58 14.47
CA ALA A 333 -9.01 21.66 14.66
C ALA A 333 -8.50 20.40 15.40
N GLY A 334 -7.43 19.81 14.90
CA GLY A 334 -6.87 18.54 15.40
C GLY A 334 -7.38 17.31 14.66
N ASP A 335 -8.51 17.39 13.94
CA ASP A 335 -9.02 16.22 13.20
C ASP A 335 -7.96 15.77 12.19
N TYR A 336 -7.77 14.46 12.07
CA TYR A 336 -6.90 13.87 11.08
C TYR A 336 -7.58 12.72 10.33
N VAL A 337 -7.11 12.50 9.11
CA VAL A 337 -7.46 11.36 8.25
C VAL A 337 -6.15 10.76 7.77
N TYR A 338 -5.92 9.49 8.08
CA TYR A 338 -4.83 8.71 7.48
C TYR A 338 -5.41 7.67 6.53
N THR A 339 -4.84 7.58 5.33
CA THR A 339 -5.20 6.55 4.34
C THR A 339 -3.96 5.78 3.93
N LEU A 340 -3.98 4.47 4.18
CA LEU A 340 -3.01 3.51 3.66
C LEU A 340 -3.27 3.28 2.16
N ASN A 341 -2.26 3.50 1.34
CA ASN A 341 -2.32 3.43 -0.12
C ASN A 341 -1.54 2.24 -0.70
N SER A 342 -0.55 1.72 0.04
CA SER A 342 0.25 0.56 -0.38
C SER A 342 0.74 -0.23 0.83
N ALA A 343 0.93 -1.54 0.62
CA ALA A 343 1.45 -2.44 1.63
C ALA A 343 2.90 -2.12 1.99
N THR A 344 3.29 -2.54 3.18
CA THR A 344 4.67 -2.62 3.65
C THR A 344 5.31 -3.89 3.08
N THR A 345 6.61 -4.08 3.30
CA THR A 345 7.41 -5.17 2.72
C THR A 345 8.19 -5.98 3.75
N GLU A 346 7.99 -5.65 5.02
CA GLU A 346 8.71 -6.14 6.18
C GLU A 346 8.22 -7.53 6.61
N GLY A 347 7.01 -7.93 6.18
CA GLY A 347 6.37 -9.22 6.49
C GLY A 347 6.01 -9.38 7.98
N VAL A 348 5.86 -8.25 8.67
CA VAL A 348 5.47 -8.08 10.07
C VAL A 348 4.76 -6.75 10.22
N ASP A 349 3.98 -6.57 11.29
CA ASP A 349 3.35 -5.28 11.61
C ASP A 349 4.39 -4.15 11.59
N ASP A 350 4.04 -3.04 10.93
CA ASP A 350 4.87 -1.84 10.80
C ASP A 350 4.23 -0.65 11.51
N VAL A 351 4.99 0.44 11.67
CA VAL A 351 4.50 1.67 12.30
C VAL A 351 5.03 2.91 11.59
N GLU A 352 4.11 3.77 11.14
CA GLU A 352 4.44 5.13 10.71
C GLU A 352 4.21 6.11 11.86
N THR A 353 5.22 6.92 12.18
CA THR A 353 5.15 7.92 13.26
C THR A 353 5.24 9.33 12.72
N PHE A 354 4.33 10.20 13.14
CA PHE A 354 4.28 11.62 12.77
C PHE A 354 4.37 12.48 14.03
N THR A 355 5.34 13.38 14.11
CA THR A 355 5.47 14.30 15.26
C THR A 355 4.70 15.58 14.99
N TYR A 356 3.79 15.95 15.87
CA TYR A 356 3.07 17.22 15.78
C TYR A 356 3.50 18.18 16.89
N SER A 357 3.47 19.47 16.60
CA SER A 357 3.78 20.55 17.54
C SER A 357 2.57 21.45 17.73
N ILE A 358 2.34 21.87 18.97
CA ILE A 358 1.29 22.80 19.35
C ILE A 358 1.85 23.95 20.13
N SER A 359 1.25 25.12 19.96
CA SER A 359 1.51 26.29 20.80
C SER A 359 0.24 27.03 21.16
N ASP A 360 0.30 27.78 22.25
CA ASP A 360 -0.74 28.73 22.62
C ASP A 360 -0.27 30.18 22.43
N ASN A 361 -1.22 31.12 22.48
CA ASN A 361 -0.92 32.56 22.46
C ASN A 361 -0.14 33.05 23.70
N ALA A 362 0.05 32.20 24.71
CA ALA A 362 0.87 32.50 25.88
C ALA A 362 2.35 32.17 25.65
N GLY A 363 2.69 31.52 24.53
CA GLY A 363 4.05 31.13 24.18
C GLY A 363 4.46 29.77 24.77
N ASN A 364 3.52 29.02 25.36
CA ASN A 364 3.77 27.64 25.72
C ASN A 364 3.75 26.79 24.45
N SER A 365 4.64 25.80 24.38
CA SER A 365 4.66 24.83 23.29
C SER A 365 4.85 23.41 23.81
N SER A 366 4.32 22.46 23.06
CA SER A 366 4.45 21.03 23.33
C SER A 366 4.45 20.23 22.03
N SER A 367 4.86 18.97 22.12
CA SER A 367 4.89 18.06 20.97
C SER A 367 4.46 16.66 21.36
N GLY A 368 3.66 16.02 20.50
CA GLY A 368 3.22 14.63 20.63
C GLY A 368 3.48 13.87 19.34
N GLN A 369 3.27 12.55 19.36
CA GLN A 369 3.39 11.71 18.17
C GLN A 369 2.07 11.00 17.85
N LEU A 370 1.70 10.98 16.58
CA LEU A 370 0.71 10.05 16.05
C LEU A 370 1.42 8.82 15.50
N ALA A 371 1.21 7.67 16.14
CA ALA A 371 1.64 6.37 15.62
C ALA A 371 0.50 5.68 14.86
N ILE A 372 0.70 5.42 13.58
CA ILE A 372 -0.17 4.60 12.74
C ILE A 372 0.42 3.19 12.68
N ASN A 373 -0.16 2.26 13.42
CA ASN A 373 0.20 0.85 13.31
C ASN A 373 -0.42 0.26 12.05
N ILE A 374 0.39 -0.36 11.21
CA ILE A 374 -0.01 -1.01 9.97
C ILE A 374 0.05 -2.52 10.21
N ALA A 375 -1.11 -3.16 10.28
CA ALA A 375 -1.19 -4.61 10.48
C ALA A 375 -0.92 -5.35 9.17
N ASP A 376 0.05 -6.27 9.20
CA ASP A 376 0.52 -7.05 8.06
C ASP A 376 -0.55 -8.01 7.51
N ASP A 377 -0.61 -8.15 6.17
CA ASP A 377 -1.56 -9.05 5.50
C ASP A 377 -0.97 -10.42 5.20
N ALA A 378 -1.09 -11.35 6.15
CA ALA A 378 -0.59 -12.71 5.97
C ALA A 378 -1.35 -13.50 4.87
N PRO A 379 -0.66 -14.37 4.10
CA PRO A 379 -1.29 -15.22 3.09
C PRO A 379 -2.29 -16.20 3.70
N VAL A 380 -3.43 -16.40 3.02
CA VAL A 380 -4.49 -17.33 3.43
C VAL A 380 -4.70 -18.38 2.34
N GLY A 381 -4.54 -19.65 2.71
CA GLY A 381 -4.80 -20.78 1.83
C GLY A 381 -6.13 -21.46 2.11
N THR A 382 -6.82 -21.87 1.04
CA THR A 382 -8.01 -22.72 1.10
C THR A 382 -7.77 -24.01 0.33
N ASP A 383 -8.41 -25.10 0.76
CA ASP A 383 -8.31 -26.39 0.09
C ASP A 383 -8.88 -26.29 -1.33
N VAL A 384 -8.12 -26.77 -2.31
CA VAL A 384 -8.55 -26.86 -3.71
C VAL A 384 -8.76 -28.32 -4.07
N ASP A 385 -10.02 -28.72 -4.17
CA ASP A 385 -10.41 -30.06 -4.61
C ASP A 385 -10.72 -30.08 -6.10
N HIS A 386 -9.94 -30.85 -6.88
CA HIS A 386 -10.26 -31.17 -8.27
C HIS A 386 -10.33 -32.68 -8.47
N THR A 387 -11.44 -33.14 -9.05
CA THR A 387 -11.59 -34.53 -9.48
C THR A 387 -11.35 -34.62 -10.98
N LEU A 388 -10.29 -35.33 -11.38
CA LEU A 388 -10.08 -35.70 -12.77
C LEU A 388 -11.17 -36.71 -13.17
N GLN A 389 -11.95 -36.41 -14.20
CA GLN A 389 -12.95 -37.33 -14.76
C GLN A 389 -12.44 -37.91 -16.07
N ALA A 390 -12.51 -39.24 -16.21
CA ALA A 390 -12.35 -39.89 -17.49
C ALA A 390 -13.51 -39.47 -18.43
N ALA A 391 -13.24 -39.33 -19.73
CA ALA A 391 -14.26 -39.00 -20.72
C ALA A 391 -15.44 -40.00 -20.64
N SER A 392 -16.67 -39.49 -20.63
CA SER A 392 -17.88 -40.28 -20.30
C SER A 392 -18.40 -41.18 -21.43
N THR A 393 -17.69 -41.26 -22.56
CA THR A 393 -18.06 -42.10 -23.71
C THR A 393 -16.82 -42.77 -24.25
N ALA A 394 -16.90 -44.09 -24.48
CA ALA A 394 -15.83 -44.82 -25.14
C ALA A 394 -15.61 -44.24 -26.54
N PRO A 395 -14.37 -43.90 -26.94
CA PRO A 395 -14.09 -43.37 -28.27
C PRO A 395 -14.51 -44.36 -29.36
N THR A 396 -15.01 -43.85 -30.48
CA THR A 396 -15.33 -44.65 -31.66
C THR A 396 -14.25 -44.48 -32.71
N TYR A 397 -13.77 -45.57 -33.31
CA TYR A 397 -12.72 -45.58 -34.33
C TYR A 397 -13.23 -46.17 -35.64
N ASN A 398 -12.89 -45.54 -36.77
CA ASN A 398 -12.96 -46.15 -38.09
C ASN A 398 -11.57 -46.63 -38.50
N LEU A 399 -11.44 -47.90 -38.87
CA LEU A 399 -10.20 -48.50 -39.32
C LEU A 399 -10.35 -48.98 -40.76
N VAL A 400 -9.55 -48.44 -41.66
CA VAL A 400 -9.49 -48.83 -43.07
C VAL A 400 -8.24 -49.68 -43.27
N ILE A 401 -8.43 -50.98 -43.42
CA ILE A 401 -7.33 -51.93 -43.57
C ILE A 401 -7.12 -52.20 -45.06
N VAL A 402 -6.01 -51.72 -45.61
CA VAL A 402 -5.60 -52.00 -46.99
C VAL A 402 -4.58 -53.14 -46.96
N LEU A 403 -5.03 -54.36 -47.27
CA LEU A 403 -4.22 -55.56 -47.06
C LEU A 403 -3.76 -56.17 -48.38
N ASP A 404 -2.44 -56.25 -48.53
CA ASP A 404 -1.80 -56.97 -49.61
C ASP A 404 -2.07 -58.48 -49.47
N ARG A 405 -2.61 -59.06 -50.55
CA ARG A 405 -2.76 -60.51 -50.71
C ARG A 405 -2.02 -61.03 -51.93
N SER A 406 -0.99 -60.33 -52.39
CA SER A 406 -0.08 -60.77 -53.45
C SER A 406 0.56 -62.13 -53.14
N GLY A 407 1.11 -62.79 -54.16
CA GLY A 407 1.74 -64.10 -53.99
C GLY A 407 2.94 -64.08 -53.03
N SER A 408 3.67 -62.96 -52.94
CA SER A 408 4.83 -62.79 -52.06
C SER A 408 4.45 -62.68 -50.58
N MET A 409 3.19 -62.34 -50.26
CA MET A 409 2.65 -62.47 -48.90
C MET A 409 2.54 -63.94 -48.44
N GLY A 410 2.66 -64.92 -49.35
CA GLY A 410 2.74 -66.34 -49.01
C GLY A 410 4.15 -66.81 -48.61
N TRP A 411 5.15 -65.92 -48.65
CA TRP A 411 6.54 -66.23 -48.30
C TRP A 411 6.76 -66.07 -46.79
N ASP A 412 7.85 -66.62 -46.29
CA ASP A 412 8.25 -66.41 -44.89
C ASP A 412 8.79 -64.98 -44.65
N ALA A 413 9.02 -64.62 -43.38
CA ALA A 413 9.47 -63.28 -43.00
C ALA A 413 10.84 -62.91 -43.59
N ASN A 414 11.65 -63.91 -43.97
CA ASN A 414 12.96 -63.74 -44.61
C ASN A 414 12.88 -63.70 -46.14
N GLY A 415 11.69 -63.84 -46.72
CA GLY A 415 11.46 -63.79 -48.17
C GLY A 415 11.67 -65.11 -48.91
N ASN A 416 11.69 -66.25 -48.21
CA ASN A 416 11.73 -67.55 -48.87
C ASN A 416 10.31 -67.97 -49.28
N GLN A 417 10.12 -68.44 -50.51
CA GLN A 417 8.82 -68.92 -50.96
C GLN A 417 8.54 -70.36 -50.49
N PRO A 418 7.26 -70.78 -50.42
CA PRO A 418 6.91 -72.16 -50.13
C PRO A 418 7.57 -73.14 -51.12
N GLY A 419 8.45 -74.00 -50.61
CA GLY A 419 9.22 -74.98 -51.40
C GLY A 419 10.72 -74.68 -51.51
N ASP A 420 11.17 -73.50 -51.08
CA ASP A 420 12.59 -73.15 -51.01
C ASP A 420 13.30 -73.80 -49.81
N ALA A 421 14.60 -74.06 -49.96
CA ALA A 421 15.44 -74.54 -48.86
C ALA A 421 15.68 -73.40 -47.86
N GLY A 422 14.98 -73.43 -46.73
CA GLY A 422 15.03 -72.39 -45.70
C GLY A 422 13.69 -71.76 -45.35
N PHE A 423 12.62 -72.11 -46.08
CA PHE A 423 11.25 -71.67 -45.77
C PHE A 423 10.83 -72.05 -44.35
N ASP A 424 10.47 -71.06 -43.55
CA ASP A 424 9.88 -71.25 -42.23
C ASP A 424 8.35 -71.06 -42.27
N PRO A 425 7.55 -72.15 -42.14
CA PRO A 425 6.10 -72.07 -42.16
C PRO A 425 5.49 -71.32 -40.97
N ASN A 426 6.27 -71.00 -39.92
CA ASN A 426 5.75 -70.28 -38.75
C ASN A 426 5.87 -68.76 -38.88
N THR A 427 6.56 -68.27 -39.92
CA THR A 427 6.79 -66.84 -40.14
C THR A 427 6.24 -66.37 -41.48
N VAL A 428 5.23 -67.06 -42.01
CA VAL A 428 4.55 -66.66 -43.25
C VAL A 428 3.96 -65.26 -43.11
N ARG A 429 4.30 -64.35 -44.03
CA ARG A 429 3.93 -62.92 -43.97
C ARG A 429 2.42 -62.71 -43.85
N MET A 430 1.62 -63.43 -44.63
CA MET A 430 0.15 -63.38 -44.54
C MET A 430 -0.37 -63.86 -43.17
N ASP A 431 0.24 -64.89 -42.57
CA ASP A 431 -0.20 -65.37 -41.25
C ASP A 431 0.19 -64.38 -40.14
N ILE A 432 1.36 -63.74 -40.26
CA ILE A 432 1.77 -62.63 -39.39
C ILE A 432 0.78 -61.47 -39.53
N ALA A 433 0.46 -61.04 -40.75
CA ALA A 433 -0.47 -59.94 -41.01
C ALA A 433 -1.86 -60.22 -40.43
N LYS A 434 -2.42 -61.42 -40.65
CA LYS A 434 -3.72 -61.83 -40.09
C LYS A 434 -3.72 -61.81 -38.56
N SER A 435 -2.67 -62.36 -37.94
CA SER A 435 -2.54 -62.40 -36.48
C SER A 435 -2.38 -61.00 -35.90
N ALA A 436 -1.56 -60.15 -36.53
CA ALA A 436 -1.33 -58.77 -36.10
C ALA A 436 -2.60 -57.93 -36.19
N LEU A 437 -3.34 -58.04 -37.31
CA LEU A 437 -4.61 -57.37 -37.50
C LEU A 437 -5.68 -57.84 -36.51
N ALA A 438 -5.79 -59.14 -36.26
CA ALA A 438 -6.74 -59.68 -35.28
C ALA A 438 -6.47 -59.14 -33.86
N GLN A 439 -5.19 -59.04 -33.48
CA GLN A 439 -4.80 -58.46 -32.19
C GLN A 439 -5.03 -56.95 -32.15
N MET A 440 -4.68 -56.21 -33.21
CA MET A 440 -4.95 -54.78 -33.33
C MET A 440 -6.44 -54.47 -33.15
N LEU A 441 -7.31 -55.19 -33.87
CA LEU A 441 -8.76 -55.03 -33.75
C LEU A 441 -9.27 -55.36 -32.35
N ASP A 442 -8.69 -56.35 -31.67
CA ASP A 442 -9.03 -56.67 -30.27
C ASP A 442 -8.63 -55.56 -29.28
N GLN A 443 -7.56 -54.82 -29.56
CA GLN A 443 -7.14 -53.70 -28.71
C GLN A 443 -8.01 -52.47 -28.94
N TYR A 444 -8.31 -52.11 -30.19
CA TYR A 444 -9.22 -51.00 -30.48
C TYR A 444 -10.61 -51.24 -29.90
N ASP A 445 -11.14 -52.47 -29.97
CA ASP A 445 -12.42 -52.87 -29.37
C ASP A 445 -12.45 -52.77 -27.82
N LYS A 446 -11.28 -52.86 -27.16
CA LYS A 446 -11.17 -52.61 -25.71
C LYS A 446 -11.16 -51.12 -25.37
N LEU A 447 -10.68 -50.28 -26.27
CA LEU A 447 -10.64 -48.82 -26.11
C LEU A 447 -12.02 -48.20 -26.38
N GLY A 448 -12.75 -48.73 -27.37
CA GLY A 448 -14.13 -48.37 -27.63
C GLY A 448 -14.69 -49.00 -28.90
N ASN A 449 -15.73 -48.41 -29.48
CA ASN A 449 -16.43 -49.01 -30.62
C ASN A 449 -15.55 -48.93 -31.89
N VAL A 450 -15.45 -50.02 -32.65
CA VAL A 450 -14.61 -50.09 -33.84
C VAL A 450 -15.40 -50.43 -35.10
N ASN A 451 -15.33 -49.57 -36.11
CA ASN A 451 -15.86 -49.80 -37.44
C ASN A 451 -14.71 -50.16 -38.38
N VAL A 452 -14.81 -51.26 -39.11
CA VAL A 452 -13.70 -51.73 -39.95
C VAL A 452 -14.13 -51.84 -41.41
N GLN A 453 -13.33 -51.31 -42.33
CA GLN A 453 -13.43 -51.59 -43.76
C GLN A 453 -12.14 -52.23 -44.24
N ILE A 454 -12.25 -53.23 -45.11
CA ILE A 454 -11.09 -53.95 -45.64
C ILE A 454 -11.04 -53.78 -47.14
N VAL A 455 -9.90 -53.32 -47.64
CA VAL A 455 -9.56 -53.26 -49.05
C VAL A 455 -8.42 -54.24 -49.29
N ASP A 456 -8.69 -55.38 -49.90
CA ASP A 456 -7.64 -56.35 -50.25
C ASP A 456 -7.19 -56.20 -51.70
N PHE A 457 -5.90 -56.30 -51.94
CA PHE A 457 -5.35 -56.12 -53.28
C PHE A 457 -4.31 -57.17 -53.65
N SER A 458 -4.27 -57.49 -54.95
CA SER A 458 -3.13 -58.09 -55.61
C SER A 458 -3.05 -57.65 -57.07
N SER A 459 -3.30 -58.55 -58.03
CA SER A 459 -3.51 -58.19 -59.43
C SER A 459 -4.84 -57.45 -59.66
N ASP A 460 -5.79 -57.63 -58.73
CA ASP A 460 -7.11 -57.02 -58.64
C ASP A 460 -7.34 -56.46 -57.23
N VAL A 461 -8.30 -55.54 -57.07
CA VAL A 461 -8.69 -54.98 -55.76
C VAL A 461 -10.12 -55.38 -55.43
N ARG A 462 -10.37 -55.66 -54.15
CA ARG A 462 -11.71 -55.91 -53.60
C ARG A 462 -11.88 -55.07 -52.34
N GLU A 463 -13.11 -54.64 -52.11
CA GLU A 463 -13.47 -53.80 -50.98
C GLU A 463 -14.66 -54.41 -50.27
N SER A 464 -14.58 -54.51 -48.95
CA SER A 464 -15.69 -54.93 -48.09
C SER A 464 -16.65 -53.77 -47.84
N GLY A 465 -17.86 -54.08 -47.38
CA GLY A 465 -18.65 -53.10 -46.65
C GLY A 465 -18.02 -52.77 -45.29
N TRP A 466 -18.56 -51.76 -44.61
CA TRP A 466 -18.19 -51.45 -43.22
C TRP A 466 -18.74 -52.49 -42.25
N TYR A 467 -17.85 -53.13 -41.50
CA TYR A 467 -18.15 -53.91 -40.30
C TYR A 467 -18.29 -52.96 -39.12
N VAL A 468 -19.48 -52.38 -38.97
CA VAL A 468 -19.81 -51.44 -37.88
C VAL A 468 -19.91 -52.20 -36.57
N ASP A 469 -19.05 -51.89 -35.61
CA ASP A 469 -18.97 -52.53 -34.28
C ASP A 469 -18.96 -54.07 -34.35
N ASN A 470 -18.24 -54.61 -35.35
CA ASN A 470 -18.22 -56.04 -35.63
C ASN A 470 -16.82 -56.54 -36.01
N LYS A 471 -15.91 -56.53 -35.02
CA LYS A 471 -14.54 -57.03 -35.22
C LYS A 471 -14.48 -58.47 -35.72
N TYR A 472 -15.41 -59.33 -35.27
CA TYR A 472 -15.42 -60.74 -35.68
C TYR A 472 -15.68 -60.90 -37.18
N GLY A 473 -16.62 -60.14 -37.75
CA GLY A 473 -16.88 -60.15 -39.19
C GLY A 473 -15.69 -59.66 -40.01
N ALA A 474 -14.98 -58.64 -39.53
CA ALA A 474 -13.76 -58.15 -40.18
C ALA A 474 -12.62 -59.18 -40.11
N VAL A 475 -12.41 -59.80 -38.94
CA VAL A 475 -11.40 -60.86 -38.76
C VAL A 475 -11.71 -62.09 -39.63
N ASP A 476 -12.99 -62.48 -39.74
CA ASP A 476 -13.41 -63.58 -40.62
C ASP A 476 -13.10 -63.29 -42.10
N TYR A 477 -13.32 -62.04 -42.55
CA TYR A 477 -12.94 -61.60 -43.89
C TYR A 477 -11.43 -61.71 -44.10
N ILE A 478 -10.64 -61.12 -43.20
CA ILE A 478 -9.18 -61.17 -43.24
C ILE A 478 -8.68 -62.62 -43.30
N ASN A 479 -9.22 -63.50 -42.46
CA ASN A 479 -8.81 -64.91 -42.42
C ASN A 479 -9.11 -65.68 -43.71
N SER A 480 -10.14 -65.28 -44.45
CA SER A 480 -10.52 -65.89 -45.74
C SER A 480 -9.57 -65.55 -46.89
N LEU A 481 -8.74 -64.51 -46.75
CA LEU A 481 -7.82 -64.07 -47.80
C LEU A 481 -6.67 -65.04 -47.99
N HIS A 482 -6.27 -65.24 -49.25
CA HIS A 482 -5.20 -66.17 -49.64
C HIS A 482 -4.21 -65.46 -50.58
N PRO A 483 -2.88 -65.63 -50.36
CA PRO A 483 -1.85 -65.04 -51.22
C PRO A 483 -1.97 -65.49 -52.68
N ASN A 484 -2.12 -64.57 -53.62
CA ASN A 484 -2.09 -64.81 -55.05
C ASN A 484 -1.85 -63.52 -55.87
N GLY A 485 -1.41 -63.67 -57.12
CA GLY A 485 -1.28 -62.54 -58.04
C GLY A 485 -0.09 -61.62 -57.74
N GLY A 486 -0.06 -60.46 -58.39
CA GLY A 486 0.98 -59.45 -58.27
C GLY A 486 0.70 -58.42 -57.17
N THR A 487 1.64 -57.52 -56.93
CA THR A 487 1.57 -56.48 -55.88
C THR A 487 1.38 -55.13 -56.55
N ARG A 488 0.21 -54.49 -56.38
CA ARG A 488 -0.14 -53.25 -57.09
C ARG A 488 -0.71 -52.18 -56.13
N TYR A 489 0.14 -51.27 -55.67
CA TYR A 489 -0.24 -50.26 -54.67
C TYR A 489 -1.14 -49.18 -55.24
N ASN A 490 -0.82 -48.71 -56.45
CA ASN A 490 -1.56 -47.63 -57.08
C ASN A 490 -3.07 -47.89 -57.18
N ILE A 491 -3.47 -49.08 -57.62
CA ILE A 491 -4.89 -49.44 -57.75
C ILE A 491 -5.58 -49.61 -56.40
N ALA A 492 -4.83 -49.96 -55.35
CA ALA A 492 -5.37 -50.10 -53.99
C ALA A 492 -5.66 -48.72 -53.38
N LEU A 493 -4.76 -47.74 -53.53
CA LEU A 493 -5.01 -46.37 -53.10
C LEU A 493 -6.16 -45.72 -53.87
N ASP A 494 -6.20 -45.92 -55.18
CA ASP A 494 -7.32 -45.43 -56.00
C ASP A 494 -8.67 -45.99 -55.51
N GLN A 495 -8.70 -47.25 -55.09
CA GLN A 495 -9.92 -47.86 -54.55
C GLN A 495 -10.31 -47.24 -53.21
N VAL A 496 -9.37 -47.02 -52.29
CA VAL A 496 -9.66 -46.42 -50.98
C VAL A 496 -10.19 -44.98 -51.13
N MET A 497 -9.58 -44.20 -52.02
CA MET A 497 -10.00 -42.82 -52.27
C MET A 497 -11.37 -42.75 -52.98
N ASN A 498 -11.71 -43.76 -53.78
CA ASN A 498 -12.92 -43.75 -54.59
C ASN A 498 -14.16 -44.17 -53.78
N GLY A 499 -15.04 -43.20 -53.51
CA GLY A 499 -16.31 -43.47 -52.82
C GLY A 499 -16.18 -43.60 -51.30
N PHE A 500 -15.09 -43.08 -50.72
CA PHE A 500 -14.83 -43.08 -49.29
C PHE A 500 -15.97 -42.43 -48.50
N ALA A 501 -16.68 -43.24 -47.71
CA ALA A 501 -17.83 -42.82 -46.92
C ALA A 501 -17.87 -43.58 -45.58
N PRO A 502 -17.00 -43.22 -44.63
CA PRO A 502 -16.92 -43.90 -43.34
C PRO A 502 -18.15 -43.56 -42.45
N PRO A 503 -18.56 -44.47 -41.55
CA PRO A 503 -19.52 -44.17 -40.49
C PRO A 503 -19.01 -43.05 -39.56
N PRO A 504 -19.87 -42.41 -38.75
CA PRO A 504 -19.42 -41.45 -37.74
C PRO A 504 -18.50 -42.13 -36.71
N ALA A 505 -17.32 -41.55 -36.47
CA ALA A 505 -16.36 -41.97 -35.45
C ALA A 505 -15.53 -40.75 -34.99
N ASP A 506 -14.88 -40.88 -33.83
CA ASP A 506 -14.00 -39.84 -33.27
C ASP A 506 -12.65 -39.77 -33.97
N LYS A 507 -12.16 -40.92 -34.48
CA LYS A 507 -10.96 -41.01 -35.31
C LYS A 507 -11.15 -41.96 -36.48
N THR A 508 -10.52 -41.69 -37.61
CA THR A 508 -10.44 -42.55 -38.80
C THR A 508 -8.98 -42.79 -39.16
N LEU A 509 -8.55 -44.05 -39.18
CA LEU A 509 -7.16 -44.46 -39.41
C LEU A 509 -7.07 -45.41 -40.61
N VAL A 510 -6.04 -45.27 -41.43
CA VAL A 510 -5.74 -46.18 -42.55
C VAL A 510 -4.50 -47.00 -42.23
N TYR A 511 -4.57 -48.31 -42.47
CA TYR A 511 -3.46 -49.24 -42.33
C TYR A 511 -3.16 -49.91 -43.66
N PHE A 512 -2.12 -49.45 -44.35
CA PHE A 512 -1.65 -50.06 -45.59
C PHE A 512 -0.59 -51.11 -45.31
N ILE A 513 -0.91 -52.39 -45.50
CA ILE A 513 -0.09 -53.52 -45.07
C ILE A 513 0.38 -54.30 -46.28
N SER A 514 1.69 -54.42 -46.44
CA SER A 514 2.31 -55.18 -47.54
C SER A 514 3.71 -55.65 -47.16
N ASP A 515 4.38 -56.36 -48.05
CA ASP A 515 5.79 -56.74 -47.97
C ASP A 515 6.74 -55.73 -48.63
N GLY A 516 6.26 -54.53 -48.97
CA GLY A 516 7.10 -53.43 -49.45
C GLY A 516 7.60 -53.58 -50.89
N GLU A 517 7.17 -54.60 -51.65
CA GLU A 517 7.69 -54.91 -52.98
C GLU A 517 6.60 -54.84 -54.09
N PRO A 518 6.11 -53.64 -54.46
CA PRO A 518 5.23 -53.50 -55.61
C PRO A 518 5.86 -53.97 -56.91
N ASN A 519 5.06 -54.52 -57.83
CA ASN A 519 5.53 -54.84 -59.17
C ASN A 519 5.81 -53.56 -59.97
N THR A 520 6.84 -53.60 -60.82
CA THR A 520 7.25 -52.45 -61.64
C THR A 520 6.09 -51.84 -62.43
N GLY A 521 5.89 -50.52 -62.26
CA GLY A 521 4.81 -49.74 -62.88
C GLY A 521 3.53 -49.69 -62.06
N TYR A 522 3.53 -50.23 -60.83
CA TYR A 522 2.41 -50.22 -59.90
C TYR A 522 2.78 -49.69 -58.51
N GLU A 523 3.95 -49.06 -58.40
CA GLU A 523 4.34 -48.24 -57.26
C GLU A 523 3.48 -46.97 -57.17
N VAL A 524 3.49 -46.31 -56.02
CA VAL A 524 2.87 -45.00 -55.85
C VAL A 524 3.82 -43.96 -56.43
N ASP A 525 3.41 -43.28 -57.49
CA ASP A 525 4.19 -42.18 -58.07
C ASP A 525 3.91 -40.85 -57.35
N ALA A 526 4.73 -39.83 -57.64
CA ALA A 526 4.62 -38.53 -56.98
C ALA A 526 3.27 -37.81 -57.23
N THR A 527 2.57 -38.10 -58.33
CA THR A 527 1.25 -37.50 -58.59
C THR A 527 0.20 -38.15 -57.70
N GLN A 528 0.24 -39.48 -57.60
CA GLN A 528 -0.70 -40.23 -56.78
C GLN A 528 -0.44 -40.01 -55.28
N GLN A 529 0.82 -39.89 -54.86
CA GLN A 529 1.19 -39.52 -53.49
C GLN A 529 0.54 -38.18 -53.09
N ALA A 530 0.69 -37.13 -53.91
CA ALA A 530 0.08 -35.83 -53.60
C ALA A 530 -1.46 -35.90 -53.51
N GLN A 531 -2.10 -36.75 -54.32
CA GLN A 531 -3.54 -37.00 -54.25
C GLN A 531 -3.92 -37.74 -52.96
N TRP A 532 -3.14 -38.75 -52.58
CA TRP A 532 -3.30 -39.52 -51.35
C TRP A 532 -3.17 -38.64 -50.11
N GLU A 533 -2.12 -37.85 -49.99
CA GLU A 533 -1.88 -36.94 -48.85
C GLU A 533 -3.01 -35.91 -48.71
N THR A 534 -3.49 -35.38 -49.84
CA THR A 534 -4.67 -34.49 -49.87
C THR A 534 -5.93 -35.22 -49.39
N PHE A 535 -6.11 -36.49 -49.78
CA PHE A 535 -7.24 -37.30 -49.33
C PHE A 535 -7.16 -37.56 -47.82
N VAL A 536 -6.00 -37.97 -47.30
CA VAL A 536 -5.79 -38.25 -45.87
C VAL A 536 -6.09 -36.99 -45.07
N THR A 537 -5.42 -35.86 -45.38
CA THR A 537 -5.61 -34.56 -44.69
C THR A 537 -7.09 -34.16 -44.54
N ASN A 538 -7.93 -34.47 -45.53
CA ASN A 538 -9.33 -34.06 -45.54
C ASN A 538 -10.30 -35.08 -44.90
N ASN A 539 -9.91 -36.36 -44.77
CA ASN A 539 -10.87 -37.44 -44.47
C ASN A 539 -10.39 -38.47 -43.43
N VAL A 540 -9.10 -38.51 -43.11
CA VAL A 540 -8.44 -39.53 -42.28
C VAL A 540 -7.47 -38.83 -41.33
N ASP A 541 -7.38 -39.26 -40.09
CA ASP A 541 -6.47 -38.67 -39.11
C ASP A 541 -5.01 -39.08 -39.38
N ILE A 542 -4.77 -40.37 -39.61
CA ILE A 542 -3.42 -40.92 -39.86
C ILE A 542 -3.51 -42.07 -40.86
N SER A 543 -2.55 -42.11 -41.78
CA SER A 543 -2.29 -43.25 -42.66
C SER A 543 -0.96 -43.90 -42.29
N PHE A 544 -0.98 -45.21 -42.03
CA PHE A 544 0.19 -46.00 -41.67
C PHE A 544 0.64 -46.89 -42.84
N GLY A 545 1.94 -46.89 -43.12
CA GLY A 545 2.59 -47.81 -44.05
C GLY A 545 3.25 -48.95 -43.27
N ILE A 546 2.73 -50.17 -43.38
CA ILE A 546 3.19 -51.32 -42.59
C ILE A 546 3.87 -52.36 -43.49
N GLY A 547 5.17 -52.57 -43.27
CA GLY A 547 5.96 -53.60 -43.92
C GLY A 547 6.01 -54.89 -43.09
N ILE A 548 5.61 -56.03 -43.68
CA ILE A 548 5.63 -57.34 -43.02
C ILE A 548 6.90 -58.12 -43.38
N GLY A 549 7.66 -58.52 -42.35
CA GLY A 549 8.91 -59.27 -42.47
C GLY A 549 10.14 -58.37 -42.59
N GLU A 550 11.26 -58.94 -43.04
CA GLU A 550 12.52 -58.23 -43.25
C GLU A 550 12.51 -57.44 -44.58
N VAL A 551 11.62 -56.45 -44.69
CA VAL A 551 11.34 -55.72 -45.94
C VAL A 551 11.80 -54.26 -45.90
N SER A 552 11.95 -53.65 -47.07
CA SER A 552 12.21 -52.21 -47.20
C SER A 552 10.91 -51.42 -47.08
N LEU A 553 10.95 -50.28 -46.39
CA LEU A 553 9.80 -49.38 -46.27
C LEU A 553 9.72 -48.34 -47.39
N THR A 554 10.71 -48.25 -48.29
CA THR A 554 10.81 -47.20 -49.31
C THR A 554 9.55 -47.05 -50.18
N SER A 555 8.88 -48.15 -50.51
CA SER A 555 7.64 -48.12 -51.30
C SER A 555 6.37 -47.86 -50.48
N LEU A 556 6.48 -47.87 -49.15
CA LEU A 556 5.40 -47.57 -48.20
C LEU A 556 5.47 -46.13 -47.66
N LEU A 557 6.64 -45.49 -47.69
CA LEU A 557 6.80 -44.07 -47.31
C LEU A 557 5.82 -43.14 -48.05
N PRO A 558 5.57 -43.26 -49.37
CA PRO A 558 4.59 -42.41 -50.05
C PRO A 558 3.12 -42.58 -49.58
N ILE A 559 2.86 -43.56 -48.70
CA ILE A 559 1.53 -43.93 -48.20
C ILE A 559 1.36 -43.54 -46.73
N ALA A 560 2.44 -43.57 -45.95
CA ALA A 560 2.42 -43.08 -44.58
C ALA A 560 2.24 -41.54 -44.58
N TYR A 561 1.40 -41.02 -43.69
CA TYR A 561 1.06 -39.60 -43.60
C TYR A 561 0.32 -39.29 -42.29
N PRO A 562 0.56 -38.14 -41.60
CA PRO A 562 1.40 -37.00 -42.00
C PRO A 562 2.91 -37.26 -41.94
N ASP A 563 3.66 -36.66 -42.88
CA ASP A 563 5.14 -36.67 -42.91
C ASP A 563 5.68 -35.67 -41.87
N ASP A 564 5.48 -35.98 -40.59
CA ASP A 564 5.94 -35.20 -39.43
C ASP A 564 7.31 -35.70 -38.92
N ASP A 565 8.15 -36.25 -39.81
CA ASP A 565 9.47 -36.78 -39.46
C ASP A 565 10.38 -35.66 -38.90
N LEU A 566 10.61 -35.73 -37.58
CA LEU A 566 11.46 -34.79 -36.85
C LEU A 566 12.95 -34.98 -37.19
N ILE A 567 13.35 -36.08 -37.83
CA ILE A 567 14.73 -36.41 -38.24
C ILE A 567 14.78 -37.00 -39.68
N PRO A 568 14.61 -36.16 -40.72
CA PRO A 568 14.53 -36.59 -42.15
C PRO A 568 15.75 -37.35 -42.73
N ALA A 569 16.81 -37.56 -41.94
CA ALA A 569 18.09 -38.08 -42.38
C ALA A 569 18.30 -39.57 -42.09
N ASP A 570 17.45 -40.21 -41.28
CA ASP A 570 17.55 -41.64 -40.97
C ASP A 570 16.74 -42.54 -41.93
N GLY A 571 15.87 -41.93 -42.75
CA GLY A 571 15.05 -42.62 -43.74
C GLY A 571 13.89 -43.41 -43.14
N GLN A 572 13.47 -43.06 -41.92
CA GLN A 572 12.41 -43.72 -41.17
C GLN A 572 11.31 -42.70 -40.86
N GLU A 573 10.18 -42.83 -41.55
CA GLU A 573 9.00 -42.02 -41.24
C GLU A 573 8.25 -42.61 -40.04
N ASP A 574 7.80 -41.76 -39.11
CA ASP A 574 7.18 -42.18 -37.83
C ASP A 574 5.94 -43.08 -38.01
N TYR A 575 5.24 -42.96 -39.14
CA TYR A 575 4.06 -43.75 -39.49
C TYR A 575 4.34 -44.88 -40.50
N ALA A 576 5.61 -45.08 -40.88
CA ALA A 576 6.07 -46.23 -41.64
C ALA A 576 6.73 -47.26 -40.70
N ILE A 577 6.05 -48.37 -40.47
CA ILE A 577 6.40 -49.33 -39.42
C ILE A 577 6.78 -50.68 -40.04
N LYS A 578 7.85 -51.28 -39.53
CA LYS A 578 8.26 -52.64 -39.87
C LYS A 578 7.81 -53.62 -38.79
N VAL A 579 7.21 -54.74 -39.21
CA VAL A 579 6.65 -55.76 -38.32
C VAL A 579 7.19 -57.13 -38.68
N THR A 580 7.95 -57.74 -37.77
CA THR A 580 8.53 -59.08 -37.98
C THR A 580 7.80 -60.17 -37.18
N ASP A 581 6.96 -59.78 -36.22
CA ASP A 581 6.03 -60.66 -35.51
C ASP A 581 4.71 -59.94 -35.17
N ALA A 582 3.66 -60.70 -34.86
CA ALA A 582 2.33 -60.16 -34.64
C ALA A 582 2.19 -59.29 -33.37
N THR A 583 3.15 -59.33 -32.44
CA THR A 583 3.11 -58.56 -31.19
C THR A 583 3.70 -57.16 -31.33
N GLN A 584 4.65 -56.96 -32.25
CA GLN A 584 5.29 -55.67 -32.51
C GLN A 584 4.34 -54.61 -33.09
N LEU A 585 3.32 -55.03 -33.85
CA LEU A 585 2.33 -54.11 -34.40
C LEU A 585 1.43 -53.53 -33.31
N VAL A 586 1.13 -54.31 -32.28
CA VAL A 586 0.24 -53.90 -31.18
C VAL A 586 0.87 -52.79 -30.35
N ASP A 587 2.11 -52.98 -29.90
CA ASP A 587 2.78 -52.03 -29.00
C ASP A 587 3.11 -50.70 -29.70
N THR A 588 3.52 -50.76 -30.97
CA THR A 588 3.88 -49.57 -31.75
C THR A 588 2.64 -48.73 -32.10
N LEU A 589 1.51 -49.37 -32.43
CA LEU A 589 0.30 -48.65 -32.82
C LEU A 589 -0.51 -48.14 -31.62
N LEU A 590 -0.55 -48.88 -30.50
CA LEU A 590 -1.19 -48.38 -29.28
C LEU A 590 -0.51 -47.12 -28.74
N ALA A 591 0.81 -47.00 -28.93
CA ALA A 591 1.56 -45.80 -28.54
C ALA A 591 1.11 -44.53 -29.31
N THR A 592 0.50 -44.68 -30.49
CA THR A 592 -0.03 -43.56 -31.30
C THR A 592 -1.47 -43.17 -30.93
N VAL A 593 -2.15 -43.97 -30.10
CA VAL A 593 -3.48 -43.66 -29.57
C VAL A 593 -3.30 -42.83 -28.29
N ASP A 594 -2.75 -41.62 -28.44
CA ASP A 594 -2.62 -40.68 -27.33
C ASP A 594 -3.98 -40.03 -27.03
N SER A 595 -4.65 -40.54 -26.00
CA SER A 595 -5.89 -39.98 -25.43
C SER A 595 -5.93 -40.23 -23.93
N GLY A 596 -4.98 -39.68 -23.17
CA GLY A 596 -4.95 -39.86 -21.71
C GLY A 596 -4.30 -38.76 -20.88
N VAL A 597 -3.70 -37.73 -21.47
CA VAL A 597 -3.10 -36.64 -20.67
C VAL A 597 -4.18 -35.60 -20.32
N ALA A 598 -4.68 -35.66 -19.09
CA ALA A 598 -5.41 -34.54 -18.50
C ALA A 598 -4.41 -33.42 -18.22
N VAL A 599 -4.30 -32.45 -19.12
CA VAL A 599 -3.59 -31.18 -18.85
C VAL A 599 -4.56 -30.29 -18.09
N GLY A 600 -4.36 -30.16 -16.78
CA GLY A 600 -5.03 -29.16 -15.97
C GLY A 600 -4.15 -27.92 -15.84
N ASP A 601 -4.49 -26.85 -16.56
CA ASP A 601 -3.95 -25.51 -16.32
C ASP A 601 -4.65 -24.92 -15.08
N VAL A 602 -4.32 -25.41 -13.88
CA VAL A 602 -4.86 -24.84 -12.64
C VAL A 602 -3.78 -24.04 -11.95
N SER A 603 -3.85 -22.71 -12.09
CA SER A 603 -3.12 -21.79 -11.23
C SER A 603 -3.70 -21.87 -9.82
N VAL A 604 -2.94 -22.43 -8.88
CA VAL A 604 -3.26 -22.44 -7.43
C VAL A 604 -3.18 -21.03 -6.82
N LEU A 605 -2.58 -20.09 -7.55
CA LEU A 605 -2.42 -18.69 -7.21
C LEU A 605 -3.49 -17.89 -7.95
N THR A 606 -4.59 -17.55 -7.29
CA THR A 606 -5.53 -16.54 -7.81
C THR A 606 -5.63 -15.41 -6.80
N GLY A 607 -5.30 -14.19 -7.23
CA GLY A 607 -5.16 -13.04 -6.34
C GLY A 607 -6.48 -12.44 -5.82
N SER A 608 -7.64 -13.08 -6.00
CA SER A 608 -8.94 -12.55 -5.52
C SER A 608 -10.12 -13.52 -5.66
N GLY A 609 -9.95 -14.80 -5.31
CA GLY A 609 -11.00 -15.83 -5.47
C GLY A 609 -11.21 -16.72 -4.25
N ALA A 610 -12.46 -17.15 -4.02
CA ALA A 610 -12.87 -18.06 -2.93
C ALA A 610 -12.33 -19.50 -3.04
N ASN A 611 -11.46 -19.79 -4.02
CA ASN A 611 -10.79 -21.07 -4.22
C ASN A 611 -9.31 -20.79 -4.53
N GLY A 612 -8.39 -21.32 -3.73
CA GLY A 612 -6.94 -21.18 -3.93
C GLY A 612 -6.23 -20.44 -2.80
N LEU A 613 -5.06 -19.87 -3.12
CA LEU A 613 -4.22 -19.08 -2.21
C LEU A 613 -4.44 -17.58 -2.44
N ALA A 614 -4.81 -16.85 -1.39
CA ALA A 614 -4.70 -15.40 -1.32
C ALA A 614 -3.31 -15.06 -0.76
N LEU A 615 -2.53 -14.31 -1.52
CA LEU A 615 -1.12 -14.08 -1.20
C LEU A 615 -0.87 -13.00 -0.15
N GLY A 616 -1.83 -12.10 0.06
CA GLY A 616 -1.62 -10.87 0.81
C GLY A 616 -1.43 -9.67 -0.12
N ALA A 617 -1.66 -8.47 0.40
CA ALA A 617 -1.54 -7.21 -0.34
C ALA A 617 -0.10 -6.89 -0.80
N ASP A 618 0.90 -7.41 -0.10
CA ASP A 618 2.33 -7.34 -0.42
C ASP A 618 2.80 -8.50 -1.35
N GLY A 619 1.93 -9.49 -1.55
CA GLY A 619 2.15 -10.65 -2.41
C GLY A 619 2.80 -11.83 -1.70
N GLY A 620 3.31 -12.80 -2.46
CA GLY A 620 3.88 -13.99 -1.86
C GLY A 620 4.21 -15.10 -2.86
N TYR A 621 4.68 -16.23 -2.35
CA TYR A 621 5.01 -17.40 -3.16
C TYR A 621 4.85 -18.70 -2.36
N ILE A 622 4.62 -19.80 -3.08
CA ILE A 622 4.66 -21.14 -2.50
C ILE A 622 6.12 -21.52 -2.27
N GLN A 623 6.53 -21.66 -1.01
CA GLN A 623 7.91 -22.03 -0.67
C GLN A 623 8.20 -23.52 -0.91
N SER A 624 7.24 -24.41 -0.65
CA SER A 624 7.41 -25.86 -0.80
C SER A 624 6.07 -26.60 -0.92
N PHE A 625 6.12 -27.81 -1.48
CA PHE A 625 5.03 -28.80 -1.43
C PHE A 625 5.43 -29.91 -0.46
N ILE A 626 4.47 -30.41 0.33
CA ILE A 626 4.69 -31.50 1.31
C ILE A 626 4.25 -32.83 0.72
#